data_AF-A0A9W9X417-F1
#
_entry.id   AF-A0A9W9X417-F1
#
_cell.length_a   1.000
_cell.length_b   1.000
_cell.length_c   1.000
_cell.angle_alpha   90.00
_cell.angle_beta   90.00
_cell.angle_gamma   90.00
#
_symmetry.space_group_name_H-M   'P 1'
#
loop_
_entity.id
_entity.type
_entity.pdbx_description
1 polymer ?
#
loop_
_entity_poly.entity_id
_entity_poly.type
_entity_poly.pdbx_seq_one_letter_code
_entity_poly.pdbx_strand_id
1 'polypeptide(L)'
;MDEVKNTLFNPTIRSYLKLYTTMDLKKLAGFLEVSPEQLRSWLLVNKQRSRQIRWVDGGLLDGEPAIANDLDYALEDDLIHVSETKAGRRLVDWYLRNLARVY
;
A
#
# COMPACT_ATOMS: atom_id res chain seq x y z
N MET A 1 -9.98 21.32 7.65
CA MET A 1 -8.97 21.08 8.71
C MET A 1 -8.75 19.57 8.92
N ASP A 2 -9.78 18.74 8.79
CA ASP A 2 -9.68 17.28 8.97
C ASP A 2 -8.85 16.55 7.90
N GLU A 3 -8.77 17.06 6.68
CA GLU A 3 -7.88 16.49 5.65
C GLU A 3 -6.39 16.64 5.99
N VAL A 4 -6.01 17.73 6.66
CA VAL A 4 -4.64 17.94 7.12
C VAL A 4 -4.30 16.94 8.22
N LYS A 5 -5.25 16.67 9.13
CA LYS A 5 -5.10 15.64 10.17
C LYS A 5 -4.92 14.25 9.56
N ASN A 6 -5.75 13.87 8.58
CA ASN A 6 -5.61 12.57 7.90
C ASN A 6 -4.24 12.41 7.22
N THR A 7 -3.74 13.49 6.62
CA THR A 7 -2.42 13.49 5.97
C THR A 7 -1.29 13.36 7.00
N LEU A 8 -1.46 13.94 8.19
CA LEU A 8 -0.49 13.88 9.28
C LEU A 8 -0.35 12.47 9.88
N PHE A 9 -1.45 11.71 9.99
CA PHE A 9 -1.43 10.35 10.57
C PHE A 9 -0.94 9.26 9.60
N ASN A 10 -0.97 9.53 8.29
CA ASN A 10 -0.59 8.55 7.27
C ASN A 10 0.83 7.98 7.41
N PRO A 11 1.89 8.78 7.65
CA PRO A 11 3.24 8.26 7.88
C PRO A 11 3.32 7.35 9.10
N THR A 12 2.63 7.70 10.18
CA THR A 12 2.60 6.96 11.44
C THR A 12 1.87 5.62 11.29
N ILE A 13 0.70 5.61 10.65
CA ILE A 13 -0.02 4.37 10.35
C ILE A 13 0.85 3.44 9.49
N ARG A 14 1.55 3.98 8.48
CA ARG A 14 2.42 3.20 7.60
C ARG A 14 3.62 2.59 8.31
N SER A 15 4.27 3.33 9.22
CA SER A 15 5.40 2.80 9.96
C SER A 15 4.99 1.62 10.85
N TYR A 16 3.81 1.70 11.48
CA TYR A 16 3.24 0.57 12.23
C TYR A 16 2.88 -0.61 11.33
N LEU A 17 2.15 -0.38 10.23
CA LEU A 17 1.74 -1.45 9.33
C LEU A 17 2.94 -2.14 8.67
N LYS A 18 4.07 -1.45 8.44
CA LYS A 18 5.29 -2.05 7.89
C LYS A 18 5.91 -3.12 8.81
N LEU A 19 5.64 -3.08 10.11
CA LEU A 19 6.19 -4.02 11.09
C LEU A 19 5.39 -5.32 11.20
N TYR A 20 4.15 -5.34 10.69
CA TYR A 20 3.23 -6.46 10.87
C TYR A 20 2.70 -6.94 9.52
N THR A 21 2.61 -8.27 9.34
CA THR A 21 1.95 -8.87 8.16
C THR A 21 0.43 -8.87 8.29
N THR A 22 -0.07 -8.99 9.53
CA THR A 22 -1.48 -8.91 9.88
C THR A 22 -1.65 -8.15 11.19
N MET A 23 -2.60 -7.23 11.27
CA MET A 23 -2.86 -6.44 12.48
C MET A 23 -4.36 -6.24 12.71
N ASP A 24 -4.82 -6.43 13.94
CA ASP A 24 -6.20 -6.13 14.33
C ASP A 24 -6.39 -4.61 14.42
N LEU A 25 -7.47 -4.12 13.83
CA LEU A 25 -7.86 -2.71 13.80
C LEU A 25 -8.05 -2.14 15.21
N LYS A 26 -8.54 -2.93 16.17
CA LYS A 26 -8.68 -2.50 17.58
C LYS A 26 -7.33 -2.27 18.25
N LYS A 27 -6.32 -3.09 17.91
CA LYS A 27 -4.96 -2.91 18.44
C LYS A 27 -4.33 -1.64 17.87
N LEU A 28 -4.48 -1.40 16.57
CA LEU A 28 -3.96 -0.19 15.93
C LEU A 28 -4.68 1.07 16.46
N ALA A 29 -5.99 1.00 16.68
CA ALA A 29 -6.78 2.05 17.30
C ALA A 29 -6.30 2.37 18.73
N GLY A 30 -5.99 1.34 19.53
CA GLY A 30 -5.41 1.49 20.86
C GLY A 30 -4.03 2.16 20.86
N PHE A 31 -3.18 1.87 19.87
CA PHE A 31 -1.87 2.53 19.75
C PHE A 31 -1.95 4.00 19.34
N LEU A 32 -2.96 4.36 18.55
CA LEU A 32 -3.16 5.73 18.06
C LEU A 32 -4.03 6.58 18.99
N GLU A 33 -4.65 5.98 20.01
CA GLU A 33 -5.62 6.61 20.91
C GLU A 33 -6.85 7.17 20.17
N VAL A 34 -7.28 6.49 19.10
CA VAL A 34 -8.40 6.90 18.23
C VAL A 34 -9.51 5.85 18.26
N SER A 35 -10.75 6.23 17.98
CA SER A 35 -11.83 5.26 17.86
C SER A 35 -11.63 4.33 16.65
N PRO A 36 -11.97 3.04 16.75
CA PRO A 36 -11.88 2.07 15.65
C PRO A 36 -12.58 2.55 14.37
N GLU A 37 -13.75 3.19 14.50
CA GLU A 37 -14.59 3.64 13.38
C GLU A 37 -13.93 4.79 12.60
N GLN A 38 -13.28 5.71 13.33
CA GLN A 38 -12.52 6.81 12.75
C GLN A 38 -11.30 6.28 12.01
N LEU A 39 -10.56 5.35 12.62
CA LEU A 39 -9.40 4.72 12.01
C LEU A 39 -9.78 3.97 10.71
N ARG A 40 -10.90 3.25 10.71
CA ARG A 40 -11.43 2.57 9.53
C ARG A 40 -11.72 3.56 8.39
N SER A 41 -12.33 4.69 8.72
CA SER A 41 -12.63 5.75 7.75
C SER A 41 -11.35 6.34 7.16
N TRP A 42 -10.33 6.58 7.98
CA TRP A 42 -9.04 7.11 7.53
C TRP A 42 -8.27 6.12 6.65
N LEU A 43 -8.24 4.84 7.02
CA LEU A 43 -7.65 3.77 6.22
C LEU A 43 -8.33 3.67 4.84
N LEU A 44 -9.66 3.73 4.79
CA LEU A 44 -10.40 3.67 3.52
C LEU A 44 -10.06 4.85 2.60
N VAL A 45 -10.08 6.07 3.14
CA VAL A 45 -9.76 7.28 2.38
C VAL A 45 -8.30 7.26 1.91
N ASN A 46 -7.37 6.82 2.76
CA ASN A 46 -5.97 6.69 2.40
C ASN A 46 -5.76 5.63 1.31
N LYS A 47 -6.43 4.48 1.39
CA LYS A 47 -6.39 3.43 0.36
C LYS A 47 -6.93 3.90 -0.99
N GLN A 48 -7.94 4.77 -1.00
CA GLN A 48 -8.43 5.36 -2.25
C GLN A 48 -7.44 6.37 -2.82
N ARG A 49 -6.85 7.23 -1.97
CA ARG A 49 -5.87 8.24 -2.38
C ARG A 49 -4.52 7.65 -2.82
N SER A 50 -4.17 6.46 -2.34
CA SER A 50 -2.91 5.78 -2.67
C SER A 50 -2.88 5.19 -4.07
N ARG A 51 -4.02 5.11 -4.76
CA ARG A 51 -4.13 4.60 -6.13
C ARG A 51 -3.80 5.72 -7.12
N GLN A 52 -2.90 5.43 -8.05
CA GLN A 52 -2.55 6.30 -9.17
C GLN A 52 -2.63 5.51 -10.47
N ILE A 53 -2.95 6.18 -11.56
CA ILE A 53 -2.87 5.56 -12.89
C ILE A 53 -1.39 5.56 -13.27
N ARG A 54 -0.82 4.35 -13.41
CA ARG A 54 0.57 4.18 -13.84
C ARG A 54 0.54 3.73 -15.29
N TRP A 55 1.29 4.43 -16.13
CA TRP A 55 1.56 3.97 -17.49
C TRP A 55 2.41 2.69 -17.44
N VAL A 56 1.94 1.62 -18.09
CA VAL A 56 2.61 0.31 -18.12
C VAL A 56 3.09 0.02 -19.54
N ASP A 57 2.17 0.06 -20.49
CA ASP A 57 2.42 -0.12 -21.93
C ASP A 57 1.24 0.49 -22.71
N GLY A 58 1.43 0.79 -23.99
CA GLY A 58 0.38 1.37 -24.86
C GLY A 58 0.47 2.88 -25.07
N GLY A 59 -0.67 3.51 -25.41
CA GLY A 59 -0.76 4.94 -25.70
C GLY A 59 -0.42 5.81 -24.48
N LEU A 60 -0.05 7.07 -24.71
CA LEU A 60 0.39 7.99 -23.64
C LEU A 60 -0.68 8.23 -22.55
N LEU A 61 -1.96 8.01 -22.88
CA LEU A 61 -3.09 8.14 -21.96
C LEU A 61 -3.56 6.80 -21.38
N ASP A 62 -2.99 5.68 -21.84
CA ASP A 62 -3.33 4.35 -21.35
C ASP A 62 -2.54 4.04 -20.07
N GLY A 63 -3.18 3.43 -19.09
CA GLY A 63 -2.52 3.09 -17.84
C GLY A 63 -3.39 2.23 -16.95
N GLU A 64 -2.73 1.46 -16.09
CA GLU A 64 -3.42 0.61 -15.12
C GLU A 64 -3.42 1.28 -13.73
N PRO A 65 -4.50 1.13 -12.95
CA PRO A 65 -4.52 1.62 -11.58
C PRO A 65 -3.53 0.83 -10.75
N ALA A 66 -2.42 1.46 -10.38
CA ALA A 66 -1.38 0.91 -9.53
C ALA A 66 -1.33 1.67 -8.21
N ILE A 67 -0.92 0.99 -7.15
CA ILE A 67 -0.70 1.64 -5.87
C ILE A 67 0.64 2.36 -5.92
N ALA A 68 0.63 3.65 -5.61
CA ALA A 68 1.81 4.50 -5.67
C ALA A 68 2.83 4.22 -4.57
N ASN A 69 2.37 3.58 -3.50
CA ASN A 69 3.13 3.40 -2.27
C ASN A 69 3.69 1.97 -2.18
N ASP A 70 4.80 1.84 -1.47
CA ASP A 70 5.49 0.55 -1.24
C ASP A 70 4.68 -0.44 -0.38
N LEU A 71 3.56 0.02 0.18
CA LEU A 71 2.69 -0.75 1.08
C LEU A 71 1.24 -0.68 0.59
N ASP A 72 0.63 -1.83 0.40
CA ASP A 72 -0.80 -2.01 0.26
C ASP A 72 -1.34 -2.79 1.46
N TYR A 73 -2.64 -2.66 1.73
CA TYR A 73 -3.30 -3.42 2.78
C TYR A 73 -4.75 -3.70 2.41
N ALA A 74 -5.25 -4.88 2.74
CA ALA A 74 -6.66 -5.25 2.66
C ALA A 74 -7.28 -5.26 4.06
N LEU A 75 -8.53 -4.80 4.17
CA LEU A 75 -9.30 -4.88 5.40
C LEU A 75 -10.31 -6.02 5.24
N GLU A 76 -10.16 -7.06 6.04
CA GLU A 76 -11.10 -8.16 6.17
C GLU A 76 -11.74 -8.08 7.56
N ASP A 77 -12.97 -7.60 7.61
CA ASP A 77 -13.68 -7.29 8.86
C ASP A 77 -12.87 -6.34 9.76
N ASP A 78 -12.38 -6.81 10.91
CA ASP A 78 -11.51 -6.08 11.83
C ASP A 78 -10.00 -6.39 11.64
N LEU A 79 -9.62 -7.24 10.68
CA LEU A 79 -8.23 -7.63 10.43
C LEU A 79 -7.64 -6.91 9.23
N ILE A 80 -6.49 -6.27 9.41
CA ILE A 80 -5.72 -5.60 8.37
C ILE A 80 -4.64 -6.58 7.88
N HIS A 81 -4.77 -7.01 6.62
CA HIS A 81 -3.74 -7.76 5.91
C HIS A 81 -2.81 -6.80 5.20
N VAL A 82 -1.54 -6.82 5.53
CA VAL A 82 -0.53 -5.94 4.93
C VAL A 82 0.22 -6.69 3.83
N SER A 83 0.27 -6.10 2.64
CA SER A 83 1.00 -6.61 1.48
C SER A 83 2.03 -5.58 1.02
N GLU A 84 3.29 -5.98 0.96
CA GLU A 84 4.34 -5.10 0.44
C GLU A 84 4.25 -5.05 -1.10
N THR A 85 4.04 -3.86 -1.65
CA THR A 85 4.03 -3.63 -3.11
C THR A 85 5.46 -3.52 -3.61
N LYS A 86 6.29 -4.53 -3.34
CA LYS A 86 7.59 -4.62 -4.00
C LYS A 86 7.35 -4.95 -5.45
N ALA A 87 7.59 -3.98 -6.34
CA ALA A 87 7.91 -4.28 -7.72
C ALA A 87 9.21 -5.09 -7.69
N GLY A 88 9.09 -6.41 -7.59
CA GLY A 88 10.24 -7.31 -7.58
C GLY A 88 11.12 -6.94 -8.77
N ARG A 89 12.43 -6.80 -8.53
CA ARG A 89 13.37 -6.82 -9.66
C ARG A 89 13.01 -8.06 -10.45
N ARG A 90 12.79 -7.88 -11.75
CA ARG A 90 12.60 -8.96 -12.71
C ARG A 90 13.91 -9.75 -12.81
N LEU A 91 14.36 -10.34 -11.70
CA LEU A 91 15.57 -11.11 -11.61
C LEU A 91 15.46 -12.28 -12.58
N VAL A 92 14.27 -12.89 -12.66
CA VAL A 92 13.95 -13.93 -13.63
C VAL A 92 14.11 -13.42 -15.06
N ASP A 93 13.52 -12.28 -15.44
CA ASP A 93 13.70 -11.76 -16.81
C ASP A 93 15.16 -11.32 -17.08
N TRP A 94 15.84 -10.75 -16.10
CA TRP A 94 17.26 -10.40 -16.21
C TRP A 94 18.11 -11.66 -16.41
N TYR A 95 17.84 -12.71 -15.64
CA TYR A 95 18.56 -13.98 -15.69
C TYR A 95 18.32 -14.69 -17.02
N LEU A 96 17.06 -14.74 -17.49
CA LEU A 96 16.70 -15.28 -18.79
C LEU A 96 17.37 -14.51 -19.94
N ARG A 97 17.36 -13.18 -19.89
CA ARG A 97 18.05 -12.33 -20.90
C ARG A 97 19.56 -12.53 -20.87
N ASN A 98 20.16 -12.72 -19.69
CA ASN A 98 21.60 -12.89 -19.57
C ASN A 98 22.04 -14.29 -20.02
N LEU A 99 21.23 -15.32 -19.76
CA LEU A 99 21.50 -16.69 -20.19
C LEU A 99 21.39 -16.85 -21.71
N ALA A 100 20.39 -16.19 -22.33
CA ALA A 100 20.23 -16.11 -23.79
C ALA A 100 21.34 -15.30 -24.50
N ARG A 101 22.24 -14.66 -23.75
CA ARG A 101 23.36 -13.87 -24.29
C ARG A 101 24.70 -14.59 -24.11
N VAL A 102 24.76 -15.61 -23.26
CA VAL A 102 25.96 -16.40 -22.95
C VAL A 102 26.02 -17.69 -23.78
N TYR A 103 24.86 -18.21 -24.20
CA TYR A 103 24.71 -19.28 -25.19
C TYR A 103 24.20 -18.71 -26.51
#